data_AF-A0A1Z9I0C7-F1
#
_entry.id   AF-A0A1Z9I0C7-F1
#
_cell.length_a   1.000
_cell.length_b   1.000
_cell.length_c   1.000
_cell.angle_alpha   90.00
_cell.angle_beta   90.00
_cell.angle_gamma   90.00
#
_symmetry.space_group_name_H-M   'P 1'
#
loop_
_entity.id
_entity.type
_entity.pdbx_description
1 polymer ?
#
loop_
_entity_poly.entity_id
_entity_poly.type
_entity_poly.pdbx_seq_one_letter_code
_entity_poly.pdbx_strand_id
1 'polypeptide(L)'
;MPYTKEELTNIGFYTEYIDKLRREYIAKLVGRASGERPFRENDVLYSFEDIESREGIENADFGNDFYSTLYTALNGTNLDYFIEVDEGYADFRDFVQGESCSVQTDTIKQTNKERESDKLVDRKISELLQVEIADPLPDGLVNGDTITSDNVNDVRKWLIDGNQKRPFPDLQSFYAIGAQWRQVKTLTQDVIDEIPEGEPVD
;
A
#
# COMPACT_ATOMS: atom_id res chain seq x y z
N MET A 1 -35.14 15.01 -19.32
CA MET A 1 -35.62 16.39 -19.08
C MET A 1 -36.37 16.87 -20.32
N PRO A 2 -37.40 17.73 -20.19
CA PRO A 2 -38.28 18.13 -21.29
C PRO A 2 -37.66 19.13 -22.30
N TYR A 3 -36.44 19.60 -22.06
CA TYR A 3 -35.72 20.51 -22.95
C TYR A 3 -34.33 19.93 -23.28
N THR A 4 -33.88 20.16 -24.51
CA THR A 4 -32.51 19.89 -24.96
C THR A 4 -31.56 21.01 -24.50
N LYS A 5 -30.25 20.75 -24.55
CA LYS A 5 -29.22 21.74 -24.14
C LYS A 5 -29.29 23.03 -24.98
N GLU A 6 -29.63 22.91 -26.25
CA GLU A 6 -29.75 24.03 -27.20
C GLU A 6 -31.05 24.81 -27.00
N GLU A 7 -32.12 24.15 -26.55
CA GLU A 7 -33.37 24.84 -26.20
C GLU A 7 -33.24 25.61 -24.88
N LEU A 8 -32.45 25.08 -23.93
CA LEU A 8 -32.21 25.73 -22.64
C LEU A 8 -31.52 27.09 -22.78
N THR A 9 -30.64 27.29 -23.77
CA THR A 9 -29.95 28.58 -23.98
C THR A 9 -30.88 29.72 -24.38
N ASN A 10 -32.09 29.42 -24.86
CA ASN A 10 -33.08 30.42 -25.29
C ASN A 10 -34.18 30.65 -24.25
N ILE A 11 -34.16 29.93 -23.13
CA ILE A 11 -35.15 30.08 -22.06
C ILE A 11 -34.65 31.15 -21.09
N GLY A 12 -35.31 32.31 -21.05
CA GLY A 12 -34.90 33.46 -20.24
C GLY A 12 -34.70 33.14 -18.75
N PHE A 13 -35.57 32.32 -18.15
CA PHE A 13 -35.40 31.87 -16.77
C PHE A 13 -34.08 31.09 -16.57
N TYR A 14 -33.72 30.23 -17.52
CA TYR A 14 -32.51 29.41 -17.44
C TYR A 14 -31.25 30.27 -17.61
N THR A 15 -31.26 31.21 -18.55
CA THR A 15 -30.14 32.15 -18.74
C THR A 15 -29.96 33.04 -17.51
N GLU A 16 -31.04 33.58 -16.95
CA GLU A 16 -30.99 34.37 -15.71
C GLU A 16 -30.43 33.58 -14.52
N TYR A 17 -30.87 32.32 -14.37
CA TYR A 17 -30.38 31.42 -13.34
C TYR A 17 -28.89 31.13 -13.49
N ILE A 18 -28.44 30.78 -14.70
CA ILE A 18 -27.02 30.56 -15.00
C ILE A 18 -26.22 31.82 -14.71
N ASP A 19 -26.67 32.98 -15.20
CA ASP A 19 -25.95 34.23 -15.02
C ASP A 19 -25.84 34.61 -13.54
N LYS A 20 -26.86 34.30 -12.74
CA LYS A 20 -26.80 34.45 -11.28
C LYS A 20 -25.70 33.56 -10.67
N LEU A 21 -25.68 32.27 -11.01
CA LEU A 21 -24.66 31.34 -10.51
C LEU A 21 -23.24 31.78 -10.92
N ARG A 22 -23.09 32.23 -12.16
CA ARG A 22 -21.85 32.76 -12.72
C ARG A 22 -21.35 33.98 -11.96
N ARG A 23 -22.24 34.95 -11.70
CA ARG A 23 -21.91 36.14 -10.89
C ARG A 23 -21.54 35.77 -9.45
N GLU A 24 -22.26 34.85 -8.82
CA GLU A 24 -21.95 34.38 -7.48
C GLU A 24 -20.59 33.68 -7.41
N TYR A 25 -20.25 32.88 -8.42
CA TYR A 25 -18.95 32.23 -8.53
C TYR A 25 -17.82 33.26 -8.68
N ILE A 26 -17.96 34.21 -9.61
CA ILE A 26 -16.97 35.28 -9.82
C ILE A 26 -16.79 36.11 -8.54
N ALA A 27 -17.88 36.47 -7.86
CA ALA A 27 -17.80 37.22 -6.62
C ALA A 27 -17.06 36.46 -5.50
N LYS A 28 -17.24 35.14 -5.40
CA LYS A 28 -16.49 34.31 -4.45
C LYS A 28 -15.01 34.24 -4.81
N LEU A 29 -14.69 34.05 -6.09
CA LEU A 29 -13.31 34.04 -6.57
C LEU A 29 -12.63 35.37 -6.24
N VAL A 30 -13.28 36.50 -6.58
CA VAL A 30 -12.78 37.84 -6.28
C VAL A 30 -12.56 38.03 -4.79
N GLY A 31 -13.54 37.67 -3.96
CA GLY A 31 -13.44 37.83 -2.50
C GLY A 31 -12.32 36.98 -1.88
N ARG A 32 -11.96 35.84 -2.48
CA ARG A 32 -10.82 35.03 -2.04
C ARG A 32 -9.49 35.57 -2.57
N ALA A 33 -9.47 36.09 -3.78
CA ALA A 33 -8.27 36.70 -4.37
C ALA A 33 -7.88 38.00 -3.66
N SER A 34 -8.85 38.83 -3.27
CA SER A 34 -8.62 40.17 -2.67
C SER A 34 -8.41 40.16 -1.15
N GLY A 35 -8.20 39.01 -0.52
CA GLY A 35 -7.96 38.90 0.92
C GLY A 35 -6.54 39.29 1.32
N GLU A 36 -6.26 39.38 2.62
CA GLU A 36 -4.89 39.60 3.15
C GLU A 36 -3.91 38.49 2.75
N ARG A 37 -4.43 37.26 2.60
CA ARG A 37 -3.73 36.12 2.01
C ARG A 37 -4.56 35.59 0.83
N PRO A 38 -4.18 35.90 -0.42
CA PRO A 38 -4.93 35.45 -1.59
C PRO A 38 -5.17 33.93 -1.57
N PHE A 39 -6.41 33.53 -1.83
CA PHE A 39 -6.87 32.13 -1.85
C PHE A 39 -6.64 31.33 -0.56
N ARG A 40 -6.25 31.95 0.56
CA ARG A 40 -5.92 31.25 1.81
C ARG A 40 -6.64 31.81 3.01
N GLU A 41 -7.15 30.92 3.85
CA GLU A 41 -7.72 31.27 5.16
C GLU A 41 -7.18 30.28 6.20
N ASN A 42 -6.53 30.78 7.26
CA ASN A 42 -5.86 29.94 8.26
C ASN A 42 -4.89 28.91 7.65
N ASP A 43 -4.12 29.33 6.63
CA ASP A 43 -3.18 28.49 5.86
C ASP A 43 -3.81 27.33 5.07
N VAL A 44 -5.14 27.29 4.97
CA VAL A 44 -5.86 26.36 4.10
C VAL A 44 -6.09 27.02 2.74
N LEU A 45 -5.71 26.33 1.67
CA LEU A 45 -5.95 26.76 0.28
C LEU A 45 -7.41 26.55 -0.11
N TYR A 46 -8.03 27.58 -0.67
CA TYR A 46 -9.35 27.54 -1.29
C TYR A 46 -9.18 27.49 -2.80
N SER A 47 -9.24 26.28 -3.34
CA SER A 47 -9.18 26.04 -4.78
C SER A 47 -10.51 26.35 -5.46
N PHE A 48 -10.43 26.85 -6.68
CA PHE A 48 -11.57 27.02 -7.58
C PHE A 48 -11.35 26.20 -8.84
N GLU A 49 -12.44 25.76 -9.48
CA GLU A 49 -12.40 25.06 -10.77
C GLU A 49 -12.82 26.02 -11.88
N ASP A 50 -12.18 25.95 -13.04
CA ASP A 50 -12.69 26.54 -14.26
C ASP A 50 -14.00 25.86 -14.66
N ILE A 51 -15.05 26.66 -14.84
CA ILE A 51 -16.40 26.16 -15.13
C ILE A 51 -16.49 25.57 -16.54
N GLU A 52 -15.60 25.97 -17.45
CA GLU A 52 -15.61 25.48 -18.83
C GLU A 52 -14.76 24.21 -19.00
N SER A 53 -13.48 24.24 -18.59
CA SER A 53 -12.58 23.09 -18.74
C SER A 53 -12.73 22.04 -17.63
N ARG A 54 -13.26 22.41 -16.46
CA ARG A 54 -13.27 21.61 -15.22
C ARG A 54 -11.89 21.32 -14.63
N GLU A 55 -10.88 22.02 -15.10
CA GLU A 55 -9.56 22.01 -14.48
C GLU A 55 -9.51 23.03 -13.33
N GLY A 56 -8.42 23.06 -12.56
CA GLY A 56 -8.24 24.09 -11.55
C GLY A 56 -8.15 25.49 -12.18
N ILE A 57 -8.59 26.50 -11.42
CA ILE A 57 -8.63 27.91 -11.86
C ILE A 57 -7.25 28.44 -12.27
N GLU A 58 -6.18 27.84 -11.77
CA GLU A 58 -4.80 28.12 -12.15
C GLU A 58 -4.49 27.80 -13.62
N ASN A 59 -5.27 26.91 -14.24
CA ASN A 59 -5.12 26.54 -15.66
C ASN A 59 -6.16 27.23 -16.57
N ALA A 60 -7.02 28.08 -16.01
CA ALA A 60 -8.11 28.70 -16.75
C ALA A 60 -7.61 29.67 -17.84
N ASP A 61 -8.33 29.72 -18.95
CA ASP A 61 -8.17 30.76 -19.95
C ASP A 61 -9.03 31.99 -19.60
N PHE A 62 -8.42 32.92 -18.85
CA PHE A 62 -9.06 34.19 -18.49
C PHE A 62 -9.30 35.13 -19.68
N GLY A 63 -8.85 34.78 -20.89
CA GLY A 63 -9.15 35.51 -22.12
C GLY A 63 -10.57 35.26 -22.68
N ASN A 64 -11.30 34.29 -22.13
CA ASN A 64 -12.66 33.96 -22.59
C ASN A 64 -13.70 35.01 -22.12
N ASP A 65 -14.75 35.21 -22.93
CA ASP A 65 -15.95 35.99 -22.63
C ASP A 65 -16.52 35.75 -21.22
N PHE A 66 -16.44 34.53 -20.69
CA PHE A 66 -16.91 34.22 -19.33
C PHE A 66 -16.15 35.02 -18.26
N TYR A 67 -14.82 35.08 -18.37
CA TYR A 67 -13.94 35.76 -17.42
C TYR A 67 -13.67 37.23 -17.79
N SER A 68 -14.22 37.73 -18.90
CA SER A 68 -14.11 39.15 -19.28
C SER A 68 -14.55 40.12 -18.16
N THR A 69 -15.55 39.72 -17.37
CA THR A 69 -16.06 40.49 -16.22
C THR A 69 -15.20 40.36 -14.97
N LEU A 70 -14.37 39.31 -14.88
CA LEU A 70 -13.45 39.05 -13.77
C LEU A 70 -12.44 40.19 -13.65
N TYR A 71 -11.82 40.58 -14.76
CA TYR A 71 -10.86 41.68 -14.81
C TYR A 71 -11.45 42.99 -14.26
N THR A 72 -12.69 43.31 -14.64
CA THR A 72 -13.38 44.51 -14.14
C THR A 72 -13.71 44.39 -12.65
N ALA A 73 -14.14 43.21 -12.20
CA ALA A 73 -14.44 42.96 -10.79
C ALA A 73 -13.21 43.06 -9.88
N LEU A 74 -12.02 42.70 -10.38
CA LEU A 74 -10.78 42.70 -9.61
C LEU A 74 -10.00 44.00 -9.68
N ASN A 75 -10.05 44.73 -10.80
CA ASN A 75 -9.57 46.12 -10.85
C ASN A 75 -10.32 47.05 -9.89
N GLY A 76 -11.54 46.67 -9.48
CA GLY A 76 -12.28 47.38 -8.43
C GLY A 76 -11.80 47.08 -6.99
N THR A 77 -10.81 46.20 -6.83
CA THR A 77 -10.26 45.79 -5.52
C THR A 77 -8.86 46.34 -5.31
N ASN A 78 -8.38 46.35 -4.06
CA ASN A 78 -7.06 46.90 -3.70
C ASN A 78 -5.92 45.91 -3.98
N LEU A 79 -5.97 45.23 -5.13
CA LEU A 79 -4.98 44.23 -5.57
C LEU A 79 -3.73 44.84 -6.19
N ASP A 80 -3.76 46.14 -6.52
CA ASP A 80 -2.61 46.90 -7.02
C ASP A 80 -1.39 46.76 -6.09
N TYR A 81 -1.60 46.62 -4.78
CA TYR A 81 -0.52 46.36 -3.83
C TYR A 81 0.23 45.05 -4.11
N PHE A 82 -0.46 43.98 -4.49
CA PHE A 82 0.19 42.69 -4.78
C PHE A 82 0.86 42.67 -6.16
N ILE A 83 0.27 43.34 -7.14
CA ILE A 83 0.76 43.36 -8.52
C ILE A 83 1.94 44.33 -8.67
N GLU A 84 1.90 45.51 -8.03
CA GLU A 84 2.92 46.55 -8.20
C GLU A 84 4.12 46.43 -7.24
N VAL A 85 3.95 45.81 -6.05
CA VAL A 85 4.98 45.85 -4.99
C VAL A 85 5.86 44.61 -4.96
N ASP A 86 5.40 43.44 -5.43
CA ASP A 86 6.10 42.16 -5.23
C ASP A 86 7.00 41.73 -6.40
N GLU A 87 7.18 42.56 -7.45
CA GLU A 87 7.94 42.27 -8.69
C GLU A 87 7.64 40.91 -9.39
N GLY A 88 6.68 40.12 -8.88
CA GLY A 88 6.51 38.71 -9.21
C GLY A 88 5.40 38.41 -10.21
N TYR A 89 4.45 39.34 -10.42
CA TYR A 89 3.29 39.12 -11.29
C TYR A 89 3.19 40.18 -12.38
N ALA A 90 3.11 39.74 -13.65
CA ALA A 90 3.03 40.64 -14.79
C ALA A 90 1.65 41.30 -14.94
N ASP A 91 0.59 40.58 -14.55
CA ASP A 91 -0.79 41.06 -14.57
C ASP A 91 -1.65 40.27 -13.58
N PHE A 92 -2.94 40.60 -13.55
CA PHE A 92 -3.92 39.91 -12.70
C PHE A 92 -4.05 38.41 -13.01
N ARG A 93 -3.89 38.01 -14.29
CA ARG A 93 -3.96 36.60 -14.66
C ARG A 93 -2.81 35.85 -14.02
N ASP A 94 -1.60 36.37 -14.14
CA ASP A 94 -0.39 35.81 -13.54
C ASP A 94 -0.54 35.69 -12.01
N PHE A 95 -1.11 36.73 -11.39
CA PHE A 95 -1.44 36.73 -9.96
C PHE A 95 -2.40 35.61 -9.56
N VAL A 96 -3.54 35.43 -10.24
CA VAL A 96 -4.48 34.34 -9.92
C VAL A 96 -3.85 32.99 -10.14
N GLN A 97 -3.14 32.81 -11.25
CA GLN A 97 -2.50 31.53 -11.57
C GLN A 97 -1.44 31.15 -10.53
N GLY A 98 -0.64 32.11 -10.06
CA GLY A 98 0.36 31.88 -9.02
C GLY A 98 -0.25 31.61 -7.65
N GLU A 99 -1.16 32.46 -7.19
CA GLU A 99 -1.67 32.42 -5.82
C GLU A 99 -2.71 31.31 -5.58
N SER A 100 -3.41 30.87 -6.62
CA SER A 100 -4.39 29.76 -6.50
C SER A 100 -3.75 28.37 -6.45
N CYS A 101 -2.44 28.26 -6.66
CA CYS A 101 -1.73 26.99 -6.60
C CYS A 101 -1.43 26.52 -5.16
N SER A 102 -1.32 25.20 -4.97
CA SER A 102 -0.72 24.66 -3.75
C SER A 102 0.78 24.92 -3.73
N VAL A 103 1.23 25.86 -2.89
CA VAL A 103 2.66 26.07 -2.67
C VAL A 103 3.16 24.97 -1.73
N GLN A 104 3.88 24.00 -2.29
CA GLN A 104 4.58 23.00 -1.49
C GLN A 104 5.89 23.62 -0.98
N THR A 105 5.85 24.22 0.21
CA THR A 105 7.01 24.87 0.83
C THR A 105 8.06 23.88 1.31
N ASP A 106 7.66 22.63 1.57
CA ASP A 106 8.54 21.60 2.11
C ASP A 106 8.99 20.62 1.03
N THR A 107 10.29 20.30 1.02
CA THR A 107 10.79 19.17 0.26
C THR A 107 10.20 17.89 0.87
N ILE A 108 9.21 17.27 0.23
CA ILE A 108 8.71 15.97 0.67
C ILE A 108 9.91 15.02 0.68
N LYS A 109 10.21 14.45 1.84
CA LYS A 109 11.21 13.39 1.95
C LYS A 109 10.69 12.22 1.13
N GLN A 110 11.25 12.02 -0.07
CA GLN A 110 10.97 10.82 -0.85
C GLN A 110 11.37 9.61 -0.01
N THR A 111 10.38 8.83 0.41
CA THR A 111 10.64 7.50 0.92
C THR A 111 11.04 6.64 -0.28
N ASN A 112 12.33 6.40 -0.45
CA ASN A 112 12.82 5.44 -1.44
C ASN A 112 12.26 4.07 -1.07
N LYS A 113 11.17 3.67 -1.76
CA LYS A 113 10.43 2.43 -1.51
C LYS A 113 11.38 1.22 -1.47
N GLU A 114 12.40 1.24 -2.30
CA GLU A 114 13.40 0.17 -2.43
C GLU A 114 14.30 0.03 -1.19
N ARG A 115 14.63 1.12 -0.48
CA ARG A 115 15.71 1.09 0.52
C ARG A 115 15.30 0.53 1.88
N GLU A 116 14.03 0.69 2.25
CA GLU A 116 13.48 0.23 3.54
C GLU A 116 12.44 -0.88 3.39
N SER A 117 11.72 -0.97 2.26
CA SER A 117 10.72 -2.05 2.07
C SER A 117 11.38 -3.41 1.83
N ASP A 118 12.57 -3.44 1.23
CA ASP A 118 13.34 -4.68 1.04
C ASP A 118 13.87 -5.26 2.35
N LYS A 119 14.00 -4.44 3.41
CA LYS A 119 14.32 -4.93 4.76
C LYS A 119 13.13 -5.57 5.47
N LEU A 120 11.91 -5.18 5.11
CA LEU A 120 10.68 -5.66 5.75
C LEU A 120 10.14 -6.93 5.09
N VAL A 121 10.57 -7.22 3.86
CA VAL A 121 10.13 -8.39 3.12
C VAL A 121 11.31 -9.26 2.76
N ASP A 122 11.80 -10.00 3.75
CA ASP A 122 12.70 -11.12 3.53
C ASP A 122 11.92 -12.26 2.84
N ARG A 123 11.74 -12.10 1.52
CA ARG A 123 10.94 -13.01 0.68
C ARG A 123 11.72 -14.26 0.26
N LYS A 124 12.96 -14.42 0.74
CA LYS A 124 13.75 -15.62 0.56
C LYS A 124 13.70 -16.43 1.85
N ILE A 125 12.67 -17.26 1.99
CA ILE A 125 12.66 -18.33 2.98
C ILE A 125 13.72 -19.35 2.53
N SER A 126 14.98 -19.10 2.85
CA SER A 126 16.08 -20.06 2.71
C SER A 126 16.15 -21.03 3.90
N GLU A 127 15.31 -20.83 4.91
CA GLU A 127 15.17 -21.71 6.08
C GLU A 127 14.02 -22.71 5.92
N LEU A 128 13.72 -23.16 4.69
CA LEU A 128 12.96 -24.40 4.54
C LEU A 128 13.81 -25.50 5.18
N LEU A 129 13.37 -26.00 6.34
CA LEU A 129 13.92 -27.19 7.00
C LEU A 129 14.10 -28.29 5.95
N GLN A 130 15.34 -28.54 5.55
CA GLN A 130 15.65 -29.68 4.69
C GLN A 130 15.59 -30.92 5.58
N VAL A 131 14.57 -31.74 5.37
CA VAL A 131 14.41 -33.01 6.08
C VAL A 131 15.36 -34.02 5.43
N GLU A 132 16.41 -34.41 6.14
CA GLU A 132 17.32 -35.48 5.70
C GLU A 132 16.61 -36.83 5.87
N ILE A 133 16.50 -37.61 4.78
CA ILE A 133 15.85 -38.93 4.77
C ILE A 133 16.80 -39.99 4.24
N ALA A 134 16.67 -41.23 4.70
CA ALA A 134 17.38 -42.34 4.09
C ALA A 134 16.73 -42.71 2.74
N ASP A 135 17.51 -42.74 1.65
CA ASP A 135 17.04 -43.22 0.35
C ASP A 135 18.14 -44.02 -0.36
N PRO A 136 18.07 -45.38 -0.39
CA PRO A 136 17.04 -46.25 0.18
C PRO A 136 17.23 -46.53 1.69
N LEU A 137 16.20 -47.05 2.36
CA LEU A 137 16.35 -47.64 3.70
C LEU A 137 17.24 -48.90 3.66
N PRO A 138 17.99 -49.21 4.73
CA PRO A 138 18.78 -50.43 4.82
C PRO A 138 17.94 -51.71 4.62
N ASP A 139 18.57 -52.75 4.07
CA ASP A 139 17.89 -53.99 3.69
C ASP A 139 17.10 -54.62 4.85
N GLY A 140 15.82 -54.93 4.58
CA GLY A 140 14.92 -55.56 5.55
C GLY A 140 14.17 -54.59 6.46
N LEU A 141 14.30 -53.27 6.27
CA LEU A 141 13.52 -52.24 6.95
C LEU A 141 12.46 -51.61 6.05
N VAL A 142 11.30 -51.36 6.62
CA VAL A 142 10.19 -50.62 6.01
C VAL A 142 9.62 -49.61 7.01
N ASN A 143 9.03 -48.53 6.51
CA ASN A 143 8.29 -47.59 7.37
C ASN A 143 7.18 -48.33 8.13
N GLY A 144 7.08 -48.09 9.43
CA GLY A 144 6.24 -48.80 10.39
C GLY A 144 7.00 -49.82 11.25
N ASP A 145 8.24 -50.16 10.92
CA ASP A 145 9.08 -51.04 11.74
C ASP A 145 9.55 -50.34 13.01
N THR A 146 9.61 -51.09 14.12
CA THR A 146 10.27 -50.64 15.35
C THR A 146 11.62 -51.32 15.47
N ILE A 147 12.66 -50.56 15.81
CA ILE A 147 14.03 -51.03 15.88
C ILE A 147 14.65 -50.75 17.26
N THR A 148 15.64 -51.56 17.63
CA THR A 148 16.47 -51.36 18.82
C THR A 148 17.91 -51.78 18.54
N SER A 149 18.85 -51.22 19.28
CA SER A 149 20.27 -51.54 19.17
C SER A 149 20.56 -52.92 19.76
N ASP A 150 21.56 -53.61 19.22
CA ASP A 150 22.11 -54.86 19.77
C ASP A 150 23.00 -54.62 21.01
N ASN A 151 23.32 -53.36 21.31
CA ASN A 151 24.05 -52.97 22.50
C ASN A 151 23.18 -53.09 23.76
N VAL A 152 23.58 -53.97 24.68
CA VAL A 152 22.88 -54.23 25.95
C VAL A 152 22.74 -52.98 26.84
N ASN A 153 23.62 -51.99 26.67
CA ASN A 153 23.57 -50.73 27.41
C ASN A 153 22.67 -49.66 26.77
N ASP A 154 22.25 -49.84 25.51
CA ASP A 154 21.35 -48.90 24.84
C ASP A 154 19.90 -49.39 24.95
N VAL A 155 19.14 -48.73 25.83
CA VAL A 155 17.73 -49.03 26.06
C VAL A 155 16.80 -48.22 25.16
N ARG A 156 17.32 -47.46 24.18
CA ARG A 156 16.48 -46.68 23.27
C ARG A 156 15.79 -47.57 22.24
N LYS A 157 14.67 -47.06 21.73
CA LYS A 157 13.89 -47.67 20.65
C LYS A 157 13.53 -46.56 19.68
N TRP A 158 13.43 -46.93 18.42
CA TRP A 158 13.04 -46.01 17.36
C TRP A 158 11.93 -46.63 16.51
N LEU A 159 11.09 -45.76 15.96
CA LEU A 159 10.14 -46.08 14.89
C LEU A 159 10.75 -45.62 13.57
N ILE A 160 10.73 -46.48 12.56
CA ILE A 160 11.07 -46.08 11.20
C ILE A 160 9.83 -45.48 10.56
N ASP A 161 9.87 -44.20 10.23
CA ASP A 161 8.75 -43.49 9.60
C ASP A 161 9.29 -42.37 8.71
N GLY A 162 8.70 -42.18 7.53
CA GLY A 162 9.21 -41.22 6.54
C GLY A 162 10.68 -41.44 6.12
N ASN A 163 11.17 -42.68 6.19
CA ASN A 163 12.59 -43.05 6.01
C ASN A 163 13.56 -42.37 7.01
N GLN A 164 13.07 -42.04 8.21
CA GLN A 164 13.87 -41.56 9.33
C GLN A 164 13.69 -42.47 10.53
N LYS A 165 14.67 -42.46 11.45
CA LYS A 165 14.52 -43.07 12.78
C LYS A 165 13.94 -42.02 13.73
N ARG A 166 12.77 -42.29 14.29
CA ARG A 166 12.11 -41.41 15.26
C ARG A 166 12.24 -42.01 16.65
N PRO A 167 12.95 -41.36 17.59
CA PRO A 167 13.14 -41.91 18.93
C PRO A 167 11.84 -41.90 19.72
N PHE A 168 11.59 -42.96 20.50
CA PHE A 168 10.54 -42.94 21.52
C PHE A 168 11.06 -42.19 22.76
N PRO A 169 10.37 -41.13 23.23
CA PRO A 169 10.76 -40.40 24.43
C PRO A 169 10.77 -41.29 25.68
N ASP A 170 9.80 -42.18 25.79
CA ASP A 170 9.67 -43.13 26.89
C ASP A 170 8.98 -44.45 26.48
N LEU A 171 8.93 -45.41 27.41
CA LEU A 171 8.28 -46.70 27.18
C LEU A 171 6.76 -46.60 27.05
N GLN A 172 6.11 -45.57 27.60
CA GLN A 172 4.67 -45.37 27.45
C GLN A 172 4.34 -44.99 26.01
N SER A 173 5.11 -44.10 25.36
CA SER A 173 4.96 -43.77 23.94
C SER A 173 5.09 -45.01 23.04
N PHE A 174 6.03 -45.91 23.37
CA PHE A 174 6.18 -47.18 22.66
C PHE A 174 4.92 -48.06 22.76
N TYR A 175 4.33 -48.20 23.95
CA TYR A 175 3.10 -49.00 24.11
C TYR A 175 1.85 -48.30 23.59
N ALA A 176 1.80 -46.97 23.63
CA ALA A 176 0.64 -46.16 23.22
C ALA A 176 0.32 -46.34 21.72
N ILE A 177 1.34 -46.47 20.88
CA ILE A 177 1.16 -46.73 19.45
C ILE A 177 0.84 -48.21 19.13
N GLY A 178 0.71 -49.05 20.16
CA GLY A 178 0.43 -50.48 20.02
C GLY A 178 1.64 -51.33 19.61
N ALA A 179 2.86 -50.80 19.71
CA ALA A 179 4.06 -51.55 19.36
C ALA A 179 4.27 -52.74 20.30
N GLN A 180 4.60 -53.88 19.71
CA GLN A 180 4.82 -55.12 20.46
C GLN A 180 6.30 -55.45 20.50
N TRP A 181 6.81 -55.80 21.69
CA TRP A 181 8.22 -56.17 21.87
C TRP A 181 8.67 -57.33 20.97
N ARG A 182 7.74 -58.23 20.61
CA ARG A 182 8.00 -59.36 19.71
C ARG A 182 8.24 -58.97 18.26
N GLN A 183 7.87 -57.75 17.88
CA GLN A 183 7.98 -57.21 16.53
C GLN A 183 9.14 -56.23 16.38
N VAL A 184 9.83 -55.90 17.48
CA VAL A 184 11.00 -55.02 17.46
C VAL A 184 12.17 -55.77 16.80
N LYS A 185 12.72 -55.18 15.74
CA LYS A 185 13.91 -55.70 15.05
C LYS A 185 15.17 -55.21 15.75
N THR A 186 16.10 -56.11 16.03
CA THR A 186 17.40 -55.76 16.63
C THR A 186 18.42 -55.55 15.52
N LEU A 187 19.08 -54.41 15.50
CA LEU A 187 20.09 -54.02 14.51
C LEU A 187 21.40 -53.62 15.20
N THR A 188 22.51 -53.73 14.47
CA THR A 188 23.81 -53.19 14.89
C THR A 188 23.77 -51.66 14.91
N GLN A 189 24.49 -51.03 15.84
CA GLN A 189 24.53 -49.57 15.94
C GLN A 189 24.92 -48.87 14.62
N ASP A 190 25.85 -49.47 13.85
CA ASP A 190 26.29 -48.93 12.56
C ASP A 190 25.14 -48.73 11.57
N VAL A 191 24.20 -49.69 11.48
CA VAL A 191 23.03 -49.62 10.59
C VAL A 191 22.02 -48.60 11.09
N ILE A 192 21.90 -48.42 12.41
CA ILE A 192 21.02 -47.41 13.00
C ILE A 192 21.56 -46.01 12.71
N ASP A 193 22.87 -45.82 12.75
CA ASP A 193 23.52 -44.53 12.53
C ASP A 193 23.47 -44.07 11.06
N GLU A 194 23.30 -44.99 10.11
CA GLU A 194 23.05 -44.68 8.70
C GLU A 194 21.67 -44.05 8.43
N ILE A 195 20.70 -44.24 9.34
CA ILE A 195 19.35 -43.70 9.18
C ILE A 195 19.29 -42.30 9.83
N PRO A 196 18.91 -41.24 9.09
CA PRO A 196 18.75 -39.90 9.65
C PRO A 196 17.73 -39.87 10.79
N GLU A 197 18.02 -39.10 11.83
CA GLU A 197 17.15 -38.94 12.99
C GLU A 197 16.06 -37.91 12.69
N GLY A 198 14.81 -38.34 12.83
CA GLY A 198 13.63 -37.49 12.68
C GLY A 198 13.09 -37.02 14.03
N GLU A 199 11.99 -36.27 14.00
CA GLU A 199 11.31 -35.83 15.21
C GLU A 199 10.89 -37.02 16.09
N PRO A 200 10.95 -36.89 17.43
CA PRO A 200 10.46 -37.93 18.33
C PRO A 200 9.02 -38.35 18.05
N VAL A 201 8.66 -39.55 18.48
CA VAL A 201 7.27 -40.02 18.41
C VAL A 201 6.45 -39.35 19.52
N ASP A 202 5.32 -38.73 19.17
CA ASP A 202 4.38 -38.09 20.09
C ASP A 202 3.64 -39.10 20.99
#